data_AF-A0AAW3T0P9-F1
#
_entry.id   AF-A0AAW3T0P9-F1
#
_cell.length_a   1.000
_cell.length_b   1.000
_cell.length_c   1.000
_cell.angle_alpha   90.00
_cell.angle_beta   90.00
_cell.angle_gamma   90.00
#
_symmetry.space_group_name_H-M   'P 1'
#
loop_
_entity.id
_entity.type
_entity.pdbx_description
1 polymer ?
#
loop_
_entity_poly.entity_id
_entity_poly.type
_entity_poly.pdbx_seq_one_letter_code
_entity_poly.pdbx_strand_id
1 'polypeptide(L)'
;MLIVVLIVLYSASLIFLSHGNIMKREKKVITFLILVFAFCLAIIIGSYILNFRNSSISNNPSDWGVLGDYFGGILNPLISLITLFFLIKTYLSQKEELYQSEIAADEQRQISQKTVYVQLLNTKISASYEIIALYRGEMEGVTNAMNASGNGRSYTSMEGKRYFSDNEQREYRLSMARKINVELEKIDNYLKEIQSLSN
;
A
#
# COMPACT_ATOMS: atom_id res chain seq x y z
N MET A 1 -0.32 -47.27 -8.73
CA MET A 1 -0.29 -46.42 -7.52
C MET A 1 0.99 -45.56 -7.44
N LEU A 2 2.19 -46.14 -7.55
CA LEU A 2 3.46 -45.38 -7.51
C LEU A 2 3.59 -44.28 -8.58
N ILE A 3 3.14 -44.59 -9.81
CA ILE A 3 3.11 -43.64 -10.92
C ILE A 3 2.18 -42.46 -10.63
N VAL A 4 1.05 -42.71 -9.96
CA VAL A 4 0.09 -41.66 -9.59
C VAL A 4 0.68 -40.75 -8.52
N VAL A 5 1.38 -41.30 -7.52
CA VAL A 5 2.06 -40.51 -6.48
C VAL A 5 3.19 -39.68 -7.09
N LEU A 6 4.00 -40.25 -8.00
CA LEU A 6 5.05 -39.52 -8.69
C LEU A 6 4.49 -38.43 -9.62
N ILE A 7 3.38 -38.69 -10.31
CA ILE A 7 2.70 -37.70 -11.15
C ILE A 7 2.11 -36.57 -10.29
N VAL A 8 1.52 -36.88 -9.13
CA VAL A 8 0.96 -35.89 -8.20
C VAL A 8 2.06 -35.04 -7.57
N LEU A 9 3.20 -35.65 -7.18
CA LEU A 9 4.34 -34.91 -6.66
C LEU A 9 5.02 -34.05 -7.75
N TYR A 10 5.12 -34.58 -8.97
CA TYR A 10 5.64 -33.85 -10.12
C TYR A 10 4.73 -32.69 -10.50
N SER A 11 3.41 -32.89 -10.57
CA SER A 11 2.43 -31.85 -10.90
C SER A 11 2.32 -30.79 -9.80
N ALA A 12 2.36 -31.18 -8.52
CA ALA A 12 2.45 -30.25 -7.41
C ALA A 12 3.74 -29.42 -7.45
N SER A 13 4.88 -30.03 -7.80
CA SER A 13 6.14 -29.31 -7.99
C SER A 13 6.07 -28.34 -9.17
N LEU A 14 5.41 -28.71 -10.27
CA LEU A 14 5.26 -27.90 -11.48
C LEU A 14 4.36 -26.69 -11.23
N ILE A 15 3.27 -26.86 -10.48
CA ILE A 15 2.34 -25.81 -10.09
C ILE A 15 3.03 -24.83 -9.14
N PHE A 16 3.78 -25.34 -8.15
CA PHE A 16 4.54 -24.51 -7.20
C PHE A 16 5.66 -23.73 -7.91
N LEU A 17 6.34 -24.33 -8.89
CA LEU A 17 7.40 -23.67 -9.69
C LEU A 17 6.89 -22.68 -10.75
N SER A 18 5.62 -22.82 -11.16
CA SER A 18 4.97 -22.01 -12.20
C SER A 18 4.41 -20.69 -11.67
N HIS A 19 4.00 -20.62 -10.40
CA HIS A 19 3.24 -19.50 -9.86
C HIS A 19 4.02 -18.47 -9.02
N GLY A 20 5.35 -18.44 -9.12
CA GLY A 20 6.12 -17.42 -8.40
C GLY A 20 7.45 -17.09 -9.06
N ASN A 21 7.91 -15.86 -8.83
CA ASN A 21 9.31 -15.44 -9.04
C ASN A 21 10.24 -16.17 -8.03
N ILE A 22 10.23 -17.49 -8.06
CA ILE A 22 11.05 -18.34 -7.19
C ILE A 22 12.48 -18.18 -7.67
N MET A 23 13.32 -17.63 -6.79
CA MET A 23 14.73 -17.39 -7.06
C MET A 23 15.42 -18.71 -7.43
N LYS A 24 16.42 -18.64 -8.32
CA LYS A 24 17.18 -19.81 -8.80
C LYS A 24 17.69 -20.73 -7.67
N ARG A 25 17.97 -20.17 -6.48
CA ARG A 25 18.41 -20.92 -5.28
C ARG A 25 17.30 -21.80 -4.69
N GLU A 26 16.08 -21.31 -4.61
CA GLU A 26 14.94 -22.04 -4.04
C GLU A 26 14.50 -23.18 -4.94
N LYS A 27 14.52 -22.98 -6.27
CA LYS A 27 14.30 -24.05 -7.24
C LYS A 27 15.27 -25.21 -7.03
N LYS A 28 16.57 -24.92 -6.83
CA LYS A 28 17.59 -25.94 -6.55
C LYS A 28 17.32 -26.72 -5.27
N VAL A 29 16.91 -26.04 -4.18
CA VAL A 29 16.59 -26.68 -2.91
C VAL A 29 15.37 -27.59 -3.05
N ILE A 30 14.31 -27.13 -3.71
CA ILE A 30 13.10 -27.92 -3.94
C ILE A 30 13.41 -29.15 -4.80
N THR A 31 14.15 -28.98 -5.90
CA THR A 31 14.59 -30.09 -6.75
C THR A 31 15.44 -31.09 -5.97
N PHE A 32 16.37 -30.62 -5.12
CA PHE A 32 17.18 -31.48 -4.27
C PHE A 32 16.32 -32.30 -3.29
N LEU A 33 15.35 -31.66 -2.61
CA LEU A 33 14.45 -32.35 -1.68
C LEU A 33 13.60 -33.41 -2.38
N ILE A 34 13.11 -33.13 -3.60
CA ILE A 34 12.35 -34.10 -4.42
C ILE A 34 13.23 -35.29 -4.82
N LEU A 35 14.49 -35.05 -5.21
CA LEU A 35 15.43 -36.12 -5.57
C LEU A 35 15.76 -37.00 -4.37
N VAL A 36 16.00 -36.41 -3.19
CA VAL A 36 16.22 -37.15 -1.94
C VAL A 36 14.99 -37.99 -1.60
N PHE A 37 13.79 -37.42 -1.68
CA PHE A 37 12.54 -38.14 -1.45
C PHE A 37 12.37 -39.34 -2.40
N ALA A 38 12.59 -39.13 -3.70
CA ALA A 38 12.51 -40.17 -4.72
C ALA A 38 13.55 -41.27 -4.52
N PHE A 39 14.77 -40.90 -4.11
CA PHE A 39 15.84 -41.83 -3.78
C PHE A 39 15.49 -42.69 -2.56
N CYS A 40 14.99 -42.09 -1.48
CA CYS A 40 14.50 -42.81 -0.31
C CYS A 40 13.38 -43.79 -0.68
N LEU A 41 12.41 -43.37 -1.48
CA LEU A 41 11.36 -44.26 -1.99
C LEU A 41 11.92 -45.45 -2.79
N ALA A 42 12.86 -45.19 -3.70
CA ALA A 42 13.49 -46.23 -4.51
C ALA A 42 14.22 -47.26 -3.66
N ILE A 43 14.90 -46.84 -2.59
CA ILE A 43 15.56 -47.74 -1.63
C ILE A 43 14.52 -48.60 -0.90
N ILE A 44 13.45 -48.01 -0.36
CA ILE A 44 12.44 -48.76 0.42
C ILE A 44 11.77 -49.81 -0.47
N ILE A 45 11.36 -49.41 -1.68
CA ILE A 45 10.72 -50.31 -2.65
C ILE A 45 11.69 -51.39 -3.13
N GLY A 46 12.93 -51.00 -3.46
CA GLY A 46 13.97 -51.93 -3.91
C GLY A 46 14.30 -52.97 -2.83
N SER A 47 14.47 -52.52 -1.58
CA SER A 47 14.69 -53.41 -0.43
C SER A 47 13.53 -54.37 -0.22
N TYR A 48 12.29 -53.89 -0.32
CA TYR A 48 11.10 -54.73 -0.21
C TYR A 48 11.06 -55.80 -1.32
N ILE A 49 11.24 -55.41 -2.59
CA ILE A 49 11.23 -56.36 -3.71
C ILE A 49 12.34 -57.40 -3.55
N LEU A 50 13.55 -57.00 -3.15
CA LEU A 50 14.66 -57.94 -3.00
C LEU A 50 14.43 -58.98 -1.90
N ASN A 51 13.85 -58.57 -0.77
CA ASN A 51 13.57 -59.46 0.36
C ASN A 51 12.36 -60.38 0.11
N PHE A 52 11.35 -59.90 -0.61
CA PHE A 52 10.06 -60.61 -0.78
C PHE A 52 9.80 -61.10 -2.21
N ARG A 53 10.81 -61.12 -3.09
CA ARG A 53 10.67 -61.52 -4.52
C ARG A 53 10.04 -62.90 -4.75
N ASN A 54 10.18 -63.81 -3.79
CA ASN A 54 9.67 -65.19 -3.89
C ASN A 54 8.32 -65.38 -3.19
N SER A 55 7.76 -64.32 -2.59
CA SER A 55 6.48 -64.34 -1.90
C SER A 55 5.35 -64.03 -2.89
N SER A 56 4.22 -64.74 -2.77
CA SER A 56 3.01 -64.43 -3.54
C SER A 56 2.31 -63.18 -3.00
N ILE A 57 1.55 -62.50 -3.86
CA ILE A 57 0.70 -61.37 -3.46
C ILE A 57 -0.38 -61.90 -2.51
N SER A 58 -0.54 -61.25 -1.36
CA SER A 58 -1.57 -61.66 -0.40
C SER A 58 -2.98 -61.23 -0.85
N ASN A 59 -3.93 -62.14 -0.71
CA ASN A 59 -5.36 -61.90 -0.91
C ASN A 59 -6.06 -61.43 0.38
N ASN A 60 -5.37 -61.41 1.52
CA ASN A 60 -5.91 -60.94 2.79
C ASN A 60 -5.70 -59.42 2.91
N PRO A 61 -6.77 -58.60 2.99
CA PRO A 61 -6.66 -57.16 3.17
C PRO A 61 -5.83 -56.73 4.40
N SER A 62 -5.78 -57.55 5.46
CA SER A 62 -5.01 -57.24 6.67
C SER A 62 -3.50 -57.11 6.40
N ASP A 63 -2.95 -57.89 5.48
CA ASP A 63 -1.52 -57.89 5.16
C ASP A 63 -1.10 -56.61 4.42
N TRP A 64 -2.04 -56.02 3.67
CA TRP A 64 -1.85 -54.72 3.02
C TRP A 64 -1.80 -53.56 4.03
N GLY A 65 -2.49 -53.70 5.17
CA GLY A 65 -2.39 -52.77 6.30
C GLY A 65 -0.97 -52.76 6.90
N VAL A 66 -0.43 -53.95 7.18
CA VAL A 66 0.94 -54.10 7.72
C VAL A 66 2.00 -53.58 6.74
N LEU A 67 1.80 -53.79 5.43
CA LEU A 67 2.64 -53.19 4.40
C LEU A 67 2.58 -51.66 4.45
N GLY A 68 1.37 -51.11 4.58
CA GLY A 68 1.16 -49.68 4.76
C GLY A 68 1.90 -49.12 5.98
N ASP A 69 1.90 -49.83 7.10
CA ASP A 69 2.60 -49.44 8.32
C ASP A 69 4.13 -49.43 8.13
N TYR A 70 4.68 -50.40 7.40
CA TYR A 70 6.12 -50.44 7.08
C TYR A 70 6.56 -49.22 6.25
N PHE A 71 5.84 -48.94 5.16
CA PHE A 71 6.14 -47.78 4.32
C PHE A 71 5.84 -46.46 5.04
N GLY A 72 4.72 -46.38 5.75
CA GLY A 72 4.30 -45.22 6.52
C GLY A 72 5.26 -44.89 7.66
N GLY A 73 5.79 -45.89 8.36
CA GLY A 73 6.77 -45.71 9.43
C GLY A 73 8.08 -45.05 8.98
N ILE A 74 8.47 -45.25 7.72
CA ILE A 74 9.69 -44.67 7.14
C ILE A 74 9.39 -43.35 6.42
N LEU A 75 8.29 -43.29 5.65
CA LEU A 75 7.95 -42.12 4.84
C LEU A 75 7.37 -40.98 5.68
N ASN A 76 6.60 -41.26 6.73
CA ASN A 76 5.96 -40.21 7.52
C ASN A 76 6.97 -39.28 8.20
N PRO A 77 8.02 -39.77 8.91
CA PRO A 77 9.03 -38.88 9.48
C PRO A 77 9.72 -37.99 8.42
N LEU A 78 9.99 -38.55 7.24
CA LEU A 78 10.64 -37.83 6.15
C LEU A 78 9.72 -36.75 5.54
N ILE A 79 8.44 -37.07 5.34
CA ILE A 79 7.41 -36.11 4.91
C ILE A 79 7.27 -35.01 5.97
N SER A 80 7.15 -35.37 7.25
CA SER A 80 7.00 -34.40 8.35
C SER A 80 8.19 -33.44 8.44
N LEU A 81 9.42 -33.90 8.23
CA LEU A 81 10.60 -33.03 8.19
C LEU A 81 10.56 -32.06 7.01
N ILE A 82 10.17 -32.53 5.82
CA ILE A 82 10.01 -31.68 4.64
C ILE A 82 8.91 -30.64 4.87
N THR A 83 7.76 -31.06 5.42
CA THR A 83 6.66 -30.17 5.77
C THR A 83 7.09 -29.11 6.78
N LEU A 84 7.82 -29.49 7.84
CA LEU A 84 8.32 -28.56 8.83
C LEU A 84 9.32 -27.56 8.21
N PHE A 85 10.21 -28.02 7.32
CA PHE A 85 11.12 -27.15 6.60
C PHE A 85 10.38 -26.08 5.78
N PHE A 86 9.37 -26.48 5.00
CA PHE A 86 8.55 -25.54 4.24
C PHE A 86 7.77 -24.61 5.16
N LEU A 87 7.21 -25.11 6.26
CA LEU A 87 6.49 -24.28 7.23
C LEU A 87 7.38 -23.18 7.82
N ILE A 88 8.60 -23.53 8.25
CA ILE A 88 9.57 -22.56 8.78
C ILE A 88 9.96 -21.56 7.70
N LYS A 89 10.19 -22.01 6.46
CA LYS A 89 10.50 -21.12 5.34
C LYS A 89 9.37 -20.13 5.06
N THR A 90 8.14 -20.61 4.99
CA THR A 90 6.95 -19.78 4.81
C THR A 90 6.82 -18.78 5.95
N TYR A 91 6.97 -19.20 7.21
CA TYR A 91 6.91 -18.32 8.37
C TYR A 91 7.95 -17.19 8.31
N LEU A 92 9.20 -17.52 7.95
CA LEU A 92 10.26 -16.51 7.81
C LEU A 92 9.99 -15.54 6.65
N SER A 93 9.48 -16.03 5.52
CA SER A 93 9.08 -15.18 4.38
C SER A 93 7.95 -14.23 4.77
N GLN A 94 6.91 -14.76 5.42
CA GLN A 94 5.77 -13.97 5.91
C GLN A 94 6.22 -12.88 6.90
N LYS A 95 7.16 -13.19 7.80
CA LYS A 95 7.70 -12.20 8.74
C LYS A 95 8.45 -11.07 8.02
N GLU A 96 9.25 -11.41 7.01
CA GLU A 96 9.96 -10.41 6.20
C GLU A 96 8.97 -9.54 5.42
N GLU A 97 7.97 -10.14 4.77
CA GLU A 97 6.92 -9.42 4.05
C GLU A 97 6.15 -8.47 4.97
N LEU A 98 5.83 -8.89 6.20
CA LEU A 98 5.18 -8.04 7.21
C LEU A 98 6.08 -6.86 7.60
N TYR A 99 7.38 -7.09 7.81
CA TYR A 99 8.32 -6.03 8.17
C TYR A 99 8.46 -5.00 7.03
N GLN A 100 8.60 -5.44 5.78
CA GLN A 100 8.64 -4.56 4.62
C GLN A 100 7.32 -3.80 4.44
N SER A 101 6.17 -4.46 4.67
CA SER A 101 4.86 -3.81 4.65
C SER A 101 4.71 -2.75 5.74
N GLU A 102 5.29 -2.96 6.92
CA GLU A 102 5.25 -1.99 8.02
C GLU A 102 6.08 -0.75 7.69
N ILE A 103 7.29 -0.92 7.14
CA ILE A 103 8.13 0.19 6.67
C ILE A 103 7.40 0.99 5.59
N ALA A 104 6.87 0.32 4.57
CA ALA A 104 6.13 0.98 3.48
C ALA A 104 4.89 1.71 4.01
N ALA A 105 4.19 1.16 5.02
CA ALA A 105 3.04 1.81 5.64
C ALA A 105 3.45 3.06 6.43
N ASP A 106 4.58 3.06 7.11
CA ASP A 106 5.08 4.24 7.84
C ASP A 106 5.51 5.35 6.86
N GLU A 107 6.27 5.01 5.82
CA GLU A 107 6.63 5.95 4.74
C GLU A 107 5.38 6.56 4.09
N GLN A 108 4.39 5.73 3.77
CA GLN A 108 3.12 6.17 3.20
C GLN A 108 2.34 7.09 4.15
N ARG A 109 2.37 6.82 5.46
CA ARG A 109 1.73 7.66 6.48
C ARG A 109 2.38 9.04 6.53
N GLN A 110 3.72 9.11 6.50
CA GLN A 110 4.45 10.38 6.48
C GLN A 110 4.13 11.19 5.22
N ILE A 111 4.12 10.54 4.04
CA ILE A 111 3.75 11.19 2.77
C ILE A 111 2.29 11.68 2.81
N SER A 112 1.37 10.87 3.35
CA SER A 112 -0.05 11.23 3.49
C SER A 112 -0.24 12.45 4.38
N GLN A 113 0.45 12.52 5.53
CA GLN A 113 0.40 13.67 6.42
C GLN A 113 0.90 14.95 5.75
N LYS A 114 2.05 14.88 5.04
CA LYS A 114 2.57 16.01 4.26
C LYS A 114 1.57 16.45 3.19
N THR A 115 0.94 15.50 2.51
CA THR A 115 -0.05 15.77 1.45
C THR A 115 -1.28 16.47 2.01
N VAL A 116 -1.85 15.99 3.12
CA VAL A 116 -2.98 16.64 3.81
C VAL A 116 -2.61 18.06 4.26
N TYR A 117 -1.39 18.25 4.74
CA TYR A 117 -0.92 19.56 5.16
C TYR A 117 -0.79 20.55 3.98
N VAL A 118 -0.22 20.12 2.86
CA VAL A 118 -0.17 20.93 1.63
C VAL A 118 -1.57 21.23 1.10
N GLN A 119 -2.51 20.29 1.17
CA GLN A 119 -3.91 20.53 0.81
C GLN A 119 -4.54 21.61 1.70
N LEU A 120 -4.32 21.55 3.02
CA LEU A 120 -4.79 22.58 3.94
C LEU A 120 -4.24 23.97 3.60
N LEU A 121 -2.95 24.07 3.28
CA LEU A 121 -2.34 25.34 2.86
C LEU A 121 -2.95 25.85 1.56
N ASN A 122 -3.19 25.00 0.57
CA ASN A 122 -3.90 25.38 -0.66
C ASN A 122 -5.33 25.85 -0.38
N THR A 123 -6.07 25.19 0.53
CA THR A 123 -7.40 25.66 0.95
C THR A 123 -7.35 27.05 1.58
N LYS A 124 -6.36 27.31 2.44
CA LYS A 124 -6.15 28.65 3.04
C LYS A 124 -5.82 29.70 1.97
N ILE A 125 -4.99 29.36 0.98
CA ILE A 125 -4.67 30.25 -0.14
C ILE A 125 -5.95 30.60 -0.92
N SER A 126 -6.77 29.61 -1.27
CA SER A 126 -8.05 29.85 -1.96
C SER A 126 -8.98 30.74 -1.15
N ALA A 127 -9.11 30.52 0.15
CA ALA A 127 -9.92 31.36 1.03
C ALA A 127 -9.40 32.82 1.08
N SER A 128 -8.08 33.03 1.12
CA SER A 128 -7.48 34.37 1.03
C SER A 128 -7.77 35.04 -0.32
N TYR A 129 -7.74 34.31 -1.44
CA TYR A 129 -8.14 34.86 -2.74
C TYR A 129 -9.62 35.26 -2.80
N GLU A 130 -10.52 34.49 -2.18
CA GLU A 130 -11.95 34.85 -2.07
C GLU A 130 -12.15 36.13 -1.25
N ILE A 131 -11.43 36.28 -0.13
CA ILE A 131 -11.43 37.50 0.68
C ILE A 131 -10.92 38.70 -0.12
N ILE A 132 -9.83 38.53 -0.88
CA ILE A 132 -9.29 39.57 -1.77
C ILE A 132 -10.33 39.96 -2.83
N ALA A 133 -11.02 38.99 -3.43
CA ALA A 133 -12.06 39.27 -4.42
C ALA A 133 -13.20 40.10 -3.82
N LEU A 134 -13.61 39.80 -2.58
CA LEU A 134 -14.61 40.57 -1.85
C LEU A 134 -14.14 42.02 -1.58
N TYR A 135 -12.90 42.23 -1.12
CA TYR A 135 -12.36 43.59 -0.94
C TYR A 135 -12.21 44.35 -2.26
N ARG A 136 -11.88 43.66 -3.36
CA ARG A 136 -11.86 44.26 -4.70
C ARG A 136 -13.26 44.70 -5.13
N GLY A 137 -14.28 43.87 -4.89
CA GLY A 137 -15.68 44.21 -5.15
C GLY A 137 -16.14 45.43 -4.36
N GLU A 138 -15.77 45.55 -3.09
CA GLU A 138 -16.05 46.74 -2.28
C GLU A 138 -15.42 48.01 -2.89
N MET A 139 -14.15 47.94 -3.31
CA MET A 139 -13.47 49.07 -3.94
C MET A 139 -14.09 49.48 -5.29
N GLU A 140 -14.56 48.51 -6.07
CA GLU A 140 -15.30 48.76 -7.32
C GLU A 140 -16.65 49.42 -7.03
N GLY A 141 -17.39 48.93 -6.03
CA GLY A 141 -18.64 49.53 -5.58
C GLY A 141 -18.47 50.99 -5.15
N VAL A 142 -17.41 51.30 -4.41
CA VAL A 142 -17.07 52.69 -4.05
C VAL A 142 -16.73 53.51 -5.30
N THR A 143 -15.95 52.96 -6.22
CA THR A 143 -15.59 53.66 -7.47
C THR A 143 -16.83 54.03 -8.28
N ASN A 144 -17.80 53.11 -8.37
CA ASN A 144 -19.08 53.35 -9.03
C ASN A 144 -19.90 54.44 -8.31
N ALA A 145 -19.95 54.42 -6.98
CA ALA A 145 -20.65 55.43 -6.19
C ALA A 145 -20.05 56.83 -6.34
N MET A 146 -18.71 56.94 -6.34
CA MET A 146 -18.00 58.21 -6.55
C MET A 146 -18.21 58.79 -7.95
N ASN A 147 -18.35 57.93 -8.96
CA ASN A 147 -18.57 58.33 -10.34
C ASN A 147 -20.05 58.57 -10.71
N ALA A 148 -20.99 58.31 -9.78
CA ALA A 148 -22.42 58.47 -10.03
C ALA A 148 -22.82 59.95 -10.15
N SER A 149 -23.71 60.24 -11.11
CA SER A 149 -24.32 61.56 -11.31
C SER A 149 -25.50 61.79 -10.35
N GLY A 150 -25.62 62.97 -9.76
CA GLY A 150 -26.73 63.37 -8.88
C GLY A 150 -26.42 63.35 -7.38
N ASN A 151 -27.44 63.56 -6.53
CA ASN A 151 -27.33 63.75 -5.07
C ASN A 151 -27.04 62.45 -4.27
N GLY A 152 -26.79 61.32 -4.92
CA GLY A 152 -26.76 59.98 -4.31
C GLY A 152 -25.39 59.30 -4.22
N ARG A 153 -24.28 60.05 -4.13
CA ARG A 153 -22.90 59.53 -4.16
C ARG A 153 -22.46 58.75 -2.90
N SER A 154 -23.39 58.18 -2.14
CA SER A 154 -23.03 57.44 -0.93
C SER A 154 -22.82 55.96 -1.23
N TYR A 155 -21.82 55.35 -0.62
CA TYR A 155 -21.59 53.91 -0.66
C TYR A 155 -21.92 53.26 0.68
N THR A 156 -22.56 52.09 0.66
CA THR A 156 -22.77 51.28 1.86
C THR A 156 -21.89 50.04 1.77
N SER A 157 -20.95 49.90 2.70
CA SER A 157 -20.06 48.73 2.77
C SER A 157 -20.80 47.45 3.13
N MET A 158 -20.15 46.31 2.89
CA MET A 158 -20.58 45.00 3.42
C MET A 158 -20.86 44.97 4.94
N GLU A 159 -20.22 45.85 5.72
CA GLU A 159 -20.44 45.98 7.17
C GLU A 159 -21.69 46.82 7.50
N GLY A 160 -22.45 47.27 6.50
CA GLY A 160 -23.64 48.11 6.66
C GLY A 160 -23.34 49.60 6.92
N LYS A 161 -22.06 49.99 7.04
CA LYS A 161 -21.67 51.38 7.22
C LYS A 161 -21.80 52.17 5.91
N ARG A 162 -22.44 53.33 5.99
CA ARG A 162 -22.62 54.27 4.87
C ARG A 162 -21.55 55.35 4.89
N TYR A 163 -20.93 55.59 3.73
CA TYR A 163 -19.89 56.59 3.49
C TYR A 163 -20.44 57.60 2.49
N PHE A 164 -20.42 58.90 2.82
CA PHE A 164 -21.09 59.93 2.03
C PHE A 164 -20.10 60.84 1.31
N SER A 165 -19.02 61.25 1.98
CA SER A 165 -18.04 62.17 1.40
C SER A 165 -16.99 61.44 0.56
N ASP A 166 -16.43 62.12 -0.43
CA ASP A 166 -15.35 61.59 -1.26
C ASP A 166 -14.12 61.19 -0.42
N ASN A 167 -13.83 61.96 0.65
CA ASN A 167 -12.74 61.66 1.58
C ASN A 167 -13.00 60.37 2.37
N GLU A 168 -14.21 60.21 2.94
CA GLU A 168 -14.59 58.98 3.65
C GLU A 168 -14.51 57.75 2.75
N GLN A 169 -14.98 57.87 1.51
CA GLN A 169 -14.95 56.81 0.51
C GLN A 169 -13.51 56.48 0.08
N ARG A 170 -12.65 57.49 -0.09
CA ARG A 170 -11.22 57.30 -0.37
C ARG A 170 -10.51 56.59 0.77
N GLU A 171 -10.74 57.00 2.02
CA GLU A 171 -10.18 56.34 3.21
C GLU A 171 -10.65 54.89 3.33
N TYR A 172 -11.92 54.62 3.04
CA TYR A 172 -12.44 53.26 3.01
C TYR A 172 -11.73 52.40 1.96
N ARG A 173 -11.54 52.89 0.72
CA ARG A 173 -10.77 52.19 -0.32
C ARG A 173 -9.32 51.92 0.10
N LEU A 174 -8.65 52.90 0.70
CA LEU A 174 -7.30 52.72 1.24
C LEU A 174 -7.27 51.65 2.34
N SER A 175 -8.32 51.56 3.15
CA SER A 175 -8.46 50.48 4.14
C SER A 175 -8.63 49.10 3.49
N MET A 176 -9.39 48.99 2.39
CA MET A 176 -9.52 47.74 1.64
C MET A 176 -8.20 47.32 0.99
N ALA A 177 -7.46 48.27 0.39
CA ALA A 177 -6.13 48.00 -0.17
C ALA A 177 -5.16 47.47 0.90
N ARG A 178 -5.18 48.04 2.11
CA ARG A 178 -4.41 47.52 3.25
C ARG A 178 -4.82 46.08 3.62
N LYS A 179 -6.12 45.79 3.71
CA LYS A 179 -6.61 44.43 3.98
C LYS A 179 -6.20 43.42 2.90
N ILE A 180 -6.20 43.82 1.62
CA ILE A 180 -5.72 42.99 0.51
C ILE A 180 -4.22 42.67 0.66
N ASN A 181 -3.39 43.67 0.98
CA ASN A 181 -1.95 43.43 1.17
C ASN A 181 -1.68 42.43 2.30
N VAL A 182 -2.47 42.46 3.38
CA VAL A 182 -2.38 41.48 4.48
C VAL A 182 -2.70 40.06 3.99
N GLU A 183 -3.73 39.88 3.15
CA GLU A 183 -4.05 38.57 2.58
C GLU A 183 -2.98 38.09 1.57
N LEU A 184 -2.40 38.99 0.78
CA LEU A 184 -1.28 38.66 -0.11
C LEU A 184 -0.04 38.20 0.66
N GLU A 185 0.26 38.83 1.80
CA GLU A 185 1.36 38.40 2.68
C GLU A 185 1.12 37.01 3.28
N LYS A 186 -0.13 36.69 3.67
CA LYS A 186 -0.50 35.33 4.11
C LYS A 186 -0.26 34.31 3.00
N ILE A 187 -0.67 34.61 1.77
CA ILE A 187 -0.48 33.72 0.61
C ILE A 187 1.02 33.47 0.38
N ASP A 188 1.85 34.52 0.39
CA ASP A 188 3.30 34.39 0.24
C ASP A 188 3.91 33.49 1.33
N ASN A 189 3.48 33.64 2.58
CA ASN A 189 3.91 32.78 3.68
C ASN A 189 3.50 31.32 3.49
N TYR A 190 2.26 31.04 3.06
CA TYR A 190 1.81 29.67 2.78
C TYR A 190 2.59 29.05 1.61
N LEU A 191 2.89 29.83 0.56
CA LEU A 191 3.69 29.36 -0.57
C LEU A 191 5.13 29.01 -0.15
N LYS A 192 5.76 29.85 0.68
CA LYS A 192 7.09 29.56 1.26
C LYS A 192 7.07 28.28 2.09
N GLU A 193 6.02 28.08 2.88
CA GLU A 193 5.87 26.87 3.68
C GLU A 193 5.71 25.62 2.81
N ILE A 194 4.90 25.66 1.75
CA ILE A 194 4.80 24.56 0.77
C ILE A 194 6.17 24.25 0.15
N GLN A 195 6.92 25.28 -0.27
CA GLN A 195 8.25 25.10 -0.86
C GLN A 195 9.26 24.49 0.12
N SER A 196 9.15 24.81 1.42
CA SER A 196 9.99 24.21 2.45
C SER A 196 9.71 22.72 2.68
N LEU A 197 8.50 22.25 2.36
CA LEU A 197 8.11 20.84 2.51
C LEU A 197 8.53 19.96 1.32
N SER A 198 8.83 20.58 0.18
CA SER A 198 9.29 19.89 -1.04
C SER A 198 10.80 19.68 -1.11
N ASN A 199 11.57 20.46 -0.32
CA ASN A 199 13.03 20.34 -0.19
C ASN A 199 13.40 19.41 0.96
#